data_AF-V4UT12-F1
#
_entry.id   AF-V4UT12-F1
#
_cell.length_a   1.000
_cell.length_b   1.000
_cell.length_c   1.000
_cell.angle_alpha   90.00
_cell.angle_beta   90.00
_cell.angle_gamma   90.00
#
_symmetry.space_group_name_H-M   'P 1'
#
loop_
_entity.id
_entity.type
_entity.pdbx_description
1 polymer ?
#
loop_
_entity_poly.entity_id
_entity_poly.type
_entity_poly.pdbx_seq_one_letter_code
_entity_poly.pdbx_strand_id
1 'polypeptide(L)'
;MAGTSTNLSRHLLCSMHSSSSYYYYNSKQTKSSSTPGKFRIFNRRNLTCSARLKSAPHKKKTASTSLQTSPPDPSRFSLSGSFSLINIIARLSDGFKFDELGLEIWSIALPAALALAADPIASLIDTAFVGHLGSVELAAVGVSVSVFNLVSKLFNVPLLNITTSFVAEEQAVKSQGSDDGSSQIDHGVEQQGKKLLPSISTSLALAAGIGIAEALALSFGSGFLMNIMGIPADSPMRVPAENFLNLRAFGAPPIVIALAAQGAFRGFMDTKTPLYAIGAGNLINAILDPILIFFFHFGIGGAAIATVISEYLIAFILIWKLSDNVLLMSPDIDGRRVVHYLKSGGLLIGRTIAVLLTMTLATSMAAREGPIPMAGYQICVEVWLTLSLLSDALALAGQALLAAGYSQGNYEQARQVVFRLLQIGLVTGISLATLLFLGFGPFSHLFSTDSEVLAIAWSGLLFVAGSQPMNALAFVLDGLYYGVSDFEYAAYSMVLVGLTSSAFIFVTAPIFGLAGVWAGLFLFMTLRVLFGIWRLGTKSGPWKMVWSEMEKLDE
;
A
#
# COMPACT_ATOMS: atom_id res chain seq x y z
N MET A 1 -30.95 -58.45 -12.88
CA MET A 1 -29.91 -59.02 -13.77
C MET A 1 -28.58 -58.40 -13.34
N ALA A 2 -27.57 -59.06 -12.78
CA ALA A 2 -27.33 -60.35 -12.14
C ALA A 2 -25.90 -60.16 -11.55
N GLY A 3 -25.44 -60.66 -10.40
CA GLY A 3 -25.88 -61.48 -9.28
C GLY A 3 -24.68 -61.51 -8.32
N THR A 4 -24.83 -61.45 -7.00
CA THR A 4 -24.74 -62.60 -6.05
C THR A 4 -24.87 -61.97 -4.64
N SER A 5 -25.94 -62.20 -3.86
CA SER A 5 -26.18 -63.32 -2.90
C SER A 5 -25.05 -63.46 -1.86
N THR A 6 -25.20 -63.34 -0.53
CA THR A 6 -26.24 -63.85 0.41
C THR A 6 -26.13 -63.18 1.81
N ASN A 7 -27.29 -62.84 2.41
CA ASN A 7 -27.78 -63.06 3.81
C ASN A 7 -26.78 -63.11 5.01
N LEU A 8 -27.03 -62.61 6.24
CA LEU A 8 -28.28 -62.51 7.01
C LEU A 8 -28.06 -61.71 8.33
N SER A 9 -29.09 -60.97 8.79
CA SER A 9 -29.51 -60.73 10.20
C SER A 9 -28.67 -59.82 11.13
N ARG A 10 -29.22 -59.08 12.11
CA ARG A 10 -30.55 -58.55 12.49
C ARG A 10 -30.28 -57.73 13.78
N HIS A 11 -30.91 -56.56 13.95
CA HIS A 11 -31.38 -55.89 15.20
C HIS A 11 -31.37 -54.36 14.96
N LEU A 12 -32.53 -53.71 14.73
CA LEU A 12 -33.51 -53.22 15.72
C LEU A 12 -32.88 -52.19 16.69
N LEU A 13 -33.43 -51.02 17.01
CA LEU A 13 -34.56 -50.16 16.62
C LEU A 13 -34.53 -48.99 17.64
N CYS A 14 -35.04 -47.80 17.26
CA CYS A 14 -35.66 -46.80 18.16
C CYS A 14 -34.78 -46.11 19.24
N SER A 15 -35.03 -44.90 19.74
CA SER A 15 -36.14 -43.95 19.60
C SER A 15 -35.70 -42.57 20.13
N MET A 16 -36.24 -41.54 19.47
CA MET A 16 -36.64 -40.19 19.88
C MET A 16 -36.52 -39.67 21.34
N HIS A 17 -36.29 -38.34 21.39
CA HIS A 17 -37.10 -37.27 22.00
C HIS A 17 -36.51 -36.46 23.19
N SER A 18 -36.45 -35.13 22.95
CA SER A 18 -36.85 -34.00 23.83
C SER A 18 -36.25 -33.84 25.24
N SER A 19 -35.74 -32.64 25.56
CA SER A 19 -36.47 -31.64 26.38
C SER A 19 -35.60 -30.45 26.81
N SER A 20 -36.17 -29.24 26.69
CA SER A 20 -35.73 -27.98 27.32
C SER A 20 -35.80 -28.03 28.85
N SER A 21 -34.99 -27.22 29.54
CA SER A 21 -35.38 -26.57 30.81
C SER A 21 -34.48 -25.38 31.19
N TYR A 22 -35.17 -24.31 31.57
CA TYR A 22 -34.71 -23.11 32.28
C TYR A 22 -34.16 -23.41 33.68
N TYR A 23 -33.25 -22.60 34.23
CA TYR A 23 -33.24 -22.25 35.66
C TYR A 23 -32.54 -20.91 35.96
N TYR A 24 -32.99 -20.30 37.05
CA TYR A 24 -32.89 -18.91 37.51
C TYR A 24 -31.93 -18.80 38.73
N TYR A 25 -31.55 -17.56 39.07
CA TYR A 25 -31.27 -17.03 40.44
C TYR A 25 -29.89 -17.27 41.13
N ASN A 26 -29.12 -16.18 41.38
CA ASN A 26 -29.14 -15.31 42.58
C ASN A 26 -27.76 -14.87 43.12
N SER A 27 -27.78 -13.61 43.58
CA SER A 27 -26.78 -12.79 44.28
C SER A 27 -26.17 -13.36 45.58
N LYS A 28 -24.99 -12.83 45.96
CA LYS A 28 -24.61 -12.57 47.36
C LYS A 28 -23.42 -11.58 47.50
N GLN A 29 -23.61 -10.60 48.38
CA GLN A 29 -22.66 -9.61 48.90
C GLN A 29 -21.79 -10.19 50.04
N THR A 30 -20.61 -9.59 50.30
CA THR A 30 -19.92 -9.39 51.62
C THR A 30 -18.61 -8.60 51.35
N LYS A 31 -18.38 -7.34 51.81
CA LYS A 31 -17.87 -6.82 53.12
C LYS A 31 -16.62 -7.59 53.63
N SER A 32 -15.48 -7.05 54.09
CA SER A 32 -15.04 -5.74 54.65
C SER A 32 -13.52 -5.76 54.95
N SER A 33 -12.87 -4.57 55.04
CA SER A 33 -11.67 -4.16 55.86
C SER A 33 -10.29 -4.78 55.55
N SER A 34 -9.13 -4.11 55.54
CA SER A 34 -8.65 -2.85 56.17
C SER A 34 -7.30 -2.39 55.54
N THR A 35 -7.03 -1.08 55.58
CA THR A 35 -5.82 -0.31 55.19
C THR A 35 -4.86 -0.13 56.40
N PRO A 36 -3.68 0.59 56.39
CA PRO A 36 -3.12 1.54 55.38
C PRO A 36 -1.59 1.51 55.12
N GLY A 37 -1.15 2.17 54.03
CA GLY A 37 0.24 2.62 53.82
C GLY A 37 0.41 3.39 52.51
N LYS A 38 0.69 4.70 52.59
CA LYS A 38 0.51 5.73 51.54
C LYS A 38 1.72 5.90 50.60
N PHE A 39 1.45 6.27 49.35
CA PHE A 39 1.96 7.42 48.52
C PHE A 39 1.77 7.06 47.02
N ARG A 40 1.30 7.87 46.05
CA ARG A 40 0.46 9.07 45.91
C ARG A 40 0.27 9.25 44.38
N ILE A 41 -0.97 9.20 43.87
CA ILE A 41 -1.34 9.34 42.43
C ILE A 41 -1.90 10.75 42.19
N PHE A 42 -1.62 11.36 41.03
CA PHE A 42 -2.27 12.59 40.56
C PHE A 42 -3.44 12.27 39.61
N ASN A 43 -4.46 13.12 39.68
CA ASN A 43 -5.89 12.79 39.61
C ASN A 43 -6.53 13.05 38.23
N ARG A 44 -7.34 12.10 37.71
CA ARG A 44 -8.30 12.30 36.60
C ARG A 44 -9.59 12.92 37.15
N ARG A 45 -10.07 14.01 36.55
CA ARG A 45 -11.42 14.56 36.81
C ARG A 45 -12.45 13.91 35.90
N ASN A 46 -13.38 13.15 36.48
CA ASN A 46 -14.72 12.94 35.95
C ASN A 46 -15.63 14.03 36.51
N LEU A 47 -16.43 14.66 35.66
CA LEU A 47 -17.59 15.46 36.07
C LEU A 47 -18.87 14.83 35.50
N THR A 48 -19.80 14.50 36.38
CA THR A 48 -21.19 14.16 36.11
C THR A 48 -22.09 15.38 36.37
N CYS A 49 -23.07 15.63 35.49
CA CYS A 49 -24.34 16.33 35.78
C CYS A 49 -25.20 16.23 34.51
N SER A 50 -26.36 15.59 34.48
CA SER A 50 -27.64 15.85 35.17
C SER A 50 -28.68 16.15 34.10
N ALA A 51 -29.58 15.19 33.87
CA ALA A 51 -30.76 15.32 33.03
C ALA A 51 -31.70 16.43 33.56
N ARG A 52 -32.29 17.21 32.65
CA ARG A 52 -33.46 18.04 32.94
C ARG A 52 -34.40 18.06 31.73
N LEU A 53 -35.48 17.29 31.82
CA LEU A 53 -36.67 17.46 30.99
C LEU A 53 -37.18 18.90 31.13
N LYS A 54 -37.52 19.53 30.00
CA LYS A 54 -38.44 20.67 29.97
C LYS A 54 -39.57 20.38 28.99
N SER A 55 -40.77 20.42 29.56
CA SER A 55 -42.09 20.31 28.99
C SER A 55 -42.44 21.41 27.99
N ALA A 56 -43.20 21.04 26.97
CA ALA A 56 -43.86 21.89 26.00
C ALA A 56 -44.91 22.84 26.62
N PRO A 57 -45.29 23.93 25.92
CA PRO A 57 -46.56 24.59 26.13
C PRO A 57 -47.54 24.33 24.97
N HIS A 58 -48.74 23.87 25.33
CA HIS A 58 -49.94 23.88 24.50
C HIS A 58 -50.39 25.33 24.22
N LYS A 59 -50.72 25.64 22.96
CA LYS A 59 -51.73 26.64 22.60
C LYS A 59 -52.77 26.01 21.66
N LYS A 60 -54.03 26.26 21.97
CA LYS A 60 -55.24 25.73 21.33
C LYS A 60 -55.82 26.77 20.35
N LYS A 61 -56.47 26.21 19.31
CA LYS A 61 -57.74 26.62 18.66
C LYS A 61 -57.72 27.37 17.30
N THR A 62 -58.18 26.59 16.31
CA THR A 62 -59.22 26.83 15.28
C THR A 62 -58.96 27.77 14.10
N ALA A 63 -58.90 27.20 12.89
CA ALA A 63 -59.95 27.37 11.88
C ALA A 63 -59.90 26.23 10.85
N SER A 64 -61.08 25.70 10.54
CA SER A 64 -61.38 24.64 9.57
C SER A 64 -61.50 25.20 8.16
N THR A 65 -60.87 24.58 7.18
CA THR A 65 -61.36 24.60 5.79
C THR A 65 -61.06 23.26 5.13
N SER A 66 -62.13 22.51 4.92
CA SER A 66 -62.17 21.28 4.13
C SER A 66 -62.00 21.59 2.65
N LEU A 67 -61.08 20.93 1.94
CA LEU A 67 -61.28 20.65 0.52
C LEU A 67 -60.37 19.50 0.03
N GLN A 68 -61.04 18.37 -0.24
CA GLN A 68 -60.80 17.39 -1.29
C GLN A 68 -59.39 16.79 -1.49
N THR A 69 -59.29 15.52 -1.09
CA THR A 69 -58.37 14.52 -1.63
C THR A 69 -58.46 14.43 -3.15
N SER A 70 -57.34 14.64 -3.83
CA SER A 70 -57.07 14.16 -5.19
C SER A 70 -55.80 13.30 -5.16
N PRO A 71 -55.73 12.17 -5.89
CA PRO A 71 -54.56 11.31 -5.87
C PRO A 71 -53.38 12.04 -6.53
N PRO A 72 -52.13 11.80 -6.08
CA PRO A 72 -50.97 12.45 -6.68
C PRO A 72 -50.80 11.97 -8.13
N ASP A 73 -50.79 12.95 -9.02
CA ASP A 73 -50.53 12.83 -10.45
C ASP A 73 -49.12 12.25 -10.68
N PRO A 74 -48.94 11.10 -11.36
CA PRO A 74 -47.64 10.43 -11.48
C PRO A 74 -46.70 11.06 -12.52
N SER A 75 -46.90 12.34 -12.88
CA SER A 75 -46.26 12.98 -14.02
C SER A 75 -45.30 14.13 -13.69
N ARG A 76 -44.88 14.29 -12.43
CA ARG A 76 -43.77 15.19 -12.04
C ARG A 76 -42.65 14.44 -11.32
N PHE A 77 -42.11 13.42 -11.98
CA PHE A 77 -40.73 13.00 -11.74
C PHE A 77 -39.81 13.97 -12.48
N SER A 78 -39.45 15.10 -11.85
CA SER A 78 -38.30 15.87 -12.30
C SER A 78 -37.05 15.08 -11.92
N LEU A 79 -36.55 14.30 -12.88
CA LEU A 79 -35.17 13.82 -12.85
C LEU A 79 -34.20 15.01 -12.67
N SER A 80 -33.07 14.70 -12.02
CA SER A 80 -31.78 15.38 -12.17
C SER A 80 -31.47 16.57 -11.25
N GLY A 81 -31.25 16.26 -9.97
CA GLY A 81 -30.12 16.86 -9.23
C GLY A 81 -28.81 16.18 -9.65
N SER A 82 -28.34 16.44 -10.87
CA SER A 82 -27.07 15.87 -11.37
C SER A 82 -25.90 16.52 -10.64
N PHE A 83 -25.40 15.84 -9.61
CA PHE A 83 -24.14 16.16 -8.95
C PHE A 83 -23.00 15.80 -9.90
N SER A 84 -22.76 16.69 -10.88
CA SER A 84 -21.75 16.55 -11.91
C SER A 84 -20.34 16.69 -11.33
N LEU A 85 -19.34 16.07 -11.97
CA LEU A 85 -17.90 16.32 -11.77
C LEU A 85 -17.56 17.81 -11.51
N ILE A 86 -18.33 18.70 -12.14
CA ILE A 86 -18.26 20.15 -12.02
C ILE A 86 -18.45 20.64 -10.57
N ASN A 87 -19.34 20.04 -9.77
CA ASN A 87 -19.58 20.45 -8.38
C ASN A 87 -18.43 20.05 -7.44
N ILE A 88 -17.77 18.92 -7.69
CA ILE A 88 -16.57 18.53 -6.94
C ILE A 88 -15.45 19.51 -7.25
N ILE A 89 -15.22 19.81 -8.53
CA ILE A 89 -14.20 20.76 -8.98
C ILE A 89 -14.50 22.18 -8.47
N ALA A 90 -15.76 22.61 -8.48
CA ALA A 90 -16.18 23.91 -7.95
C ALA A 90 -15.93 24.02 -6.44
N ARG A 91 -16.24 22.97 -5.65
CA ARG A 91 -15.92 22.95 -4.21
C ARG A 91 -14.43 22.85 -3.90
N LEU A 92 -13.61 22.31 -4.81
CA LEU A 92 -12.16 22.39 -4.70
C LEU A 92 -11.65 23.84 -4.86
N SER A 93 -12.40 24.71 -5.53
CA SER A 93 -12.07 26.13 -5.70
C SER A 93 -12.46 27.03 -4.52
N ASP A 94 -13.29 26.52 -3.59
CA ASP A 94 -13.55 27.20 -2.32
C ASP A 94 -12.24 27.27 -1.53
N GLY A 95 -11.72 28.48 -1.34
CA GLY A 95 -10.33 28.77 -0.96
C GLY A 95 -9.78 27.96 0.21
N PHE A 96 -8.45 27.74 0.18
CA PHE A 96 -7.72 26.97 1.18
C PHE A 96 -7.82 27.61 2.57
N LYS A 97 -8.54 26.98 3.50
CA LYS A 97 -8.59 27.40 4.91
C LYS A 97 -7.78 26.44 5.77
N PHE A 98 -6.76 26.91 6.50
CA PHE A 98 -6.04 26.10 7.48
C PHE A 98 -6.95 25.79 8.69
N ASP A 99 -7.87 24.84 8.49
CA ASP A 99 -8.83 24.40 9.49
C ASP A 99 -8.24 23.28 10.36
N GLU A 100 -8.87 23.02 11.51
CA GLU A 100 -8.49 21.98 12.48
C GLU A 100 -8.29 20.59 11.82
N LEU A 101 -9.15 20.24 10.87
CA LEU A 101 -9.05 19.01 10.07
C LEU A 101 -7.79 18.96 9.20
N GLY A 102 -7.35 20.11 8.66
CA GLY A 102 -6.11 20.17 7.88
C GLY A 102 -4.87 19.95 8.76
N LEU A 103 -4.88 20.49 9.98
CA LEU A 103 -3.80 20.27 10.95
C LEU A 103 -3.77 18.80 11.42
N GLU A 104 -4.94 18.19 11.63
CA GLU A 104 -5.04 16.76 11.94
C GLU A 104 -4.43 15.90 10.82
N ILE A 105 -4.79 16.18 9.55
CA ILE A 105 -4.21 15.50 8.38
C ILE A 105 -2.68 15.63 8.36
N TRP A 106 -2.14 16.84 8.55
CA TRP A 106 -0.69 17.07 8.56
C TRP A 106 0.01 16.38 9.73
N SER A 107 -0.63 16.30 10.90
CA SER A 107 -0.08 15.63 12.08
C SER A 107 0.13 14.12 11.88
N ILE A 108 -0.67 13.51 10.99
CA ILE A 108 -0.56 12.10 10.62
C ILE A 108 0.37 11.94 9.41
N ALA A 109 0.22 12.78 8.39
CA ALA A 109 0.95 12.66 7.13
C ALA A 109 2.45 12.97 7.29
N LEU A 110 2.83 13.97 8.10
CA LEU A 110 4.23 14.39 8.19
C LEU A 110 5.16 13.32 8.82
N PRO A 111 4.81 12.65 9.93
CA PRO A 111 5.61 11.54 10.45
C PRO A 111 5.66 10.35 9.47
N ALA A 112 4.55 10.04 8.79
CA ALA A 112 4.50 8.98 7.80
C ALA A 112 5.39 9.29 6.58
N ALA A 113 5.39 10.54 6.12
CA ALA A 113 6.25 11.04 5.06
C ALA A 113 7.73 10.85 5.38
N LEU A 114 8.16 11.23 6.59
CA LEU A 114 9.54 11.05 7.03
C LEU A 114 9.95 9.57 7.09
N ALA A 115 9.03 8.70 7.52
CA ALA A 115 9.29 7.26 7.56
C ALA A 115 9.38 6.64 6.15
N LEU A 116 8.52 7.06 5.23
CA LEU A 116 8.47 6.55 3.85
C LEU A 116 9.56 7.15 2.95
N ALA A 117 10.13 8.30 3.31
CA ALA A 117 11.16 8.96 2.53
C ALA A 117 12.53 8.28 2.62
N ALA A 118 12.76 7.39 3.59
CA ALA A 118 14.06 6.75 3.78
C ALA A 118 14.50 5.90 2.57
N ASP A 119 13.62 5.04 2.05
CA ASP A 119 13.94 4.17 0.90
C ASP A 119 14.20 4.97 -0.39
N PRO A 120 13.35 5.93 -0.77
CA PRO A 120 13.55 6.67 -2.01
C PRO A 120 14.74 7.62 -1.96
N ILE A 121 15.05 8.19 -0.79
CA ILE A 121 16.26 9.00 -0.63
C ILE A 121 17.51 8.14 -0.85
N ALA A 122 17.55 6.92 -0.30
CA ALA A 122 18.64 6.00 -0.56
C ALA A 122 18.74 5.66 -2.06
N SER A 123 17.61 5.37 -2.71
CA SER A 123 17.57 5.09 -4.15
C SER A 123 18.05 6.26 -5.02
N LEU A 124 17.77 7.52 -4.63
CA LEU A 124 18.33 8.70 -5.29
C LEU A 124 19.84 8.81 -5.12
N ILE A 125 20.36 8.49 -3.92
CA ILE A 125 21.80 8.49 -3.64
C ILE A 125 22.51 7.43 -4.50
N ASP A 126 21.98 6.21 -4.55
CA ASP A 126 22.53 5.11 -5.36
C ASP A 126 22.53 5.50 -6.85
N THR A 127 21.43 6.07 -7.34
CA THR A 127 21.30 6.57 -8.72
C THR A 127 22.32 7.69 -9.00
N ALA A 128 22.56 8.58 -8.04
CA ALA A 128 23.53 9.65 -8.18
C ALA A 128 24.97 9.11 -8.25
N PHE A 129 25.34 8.13 -7.43
CA PHE A 129 26.66 7.52 -7.50
C PHE A 129 26.88 6.75 -8.81
N VAL A 130 25.89 5.96 -9.24
CA VAL A 130 25.96 5.24 -10.52
C VAL A 130 26.03 6.21 -11.70
N GLY A 131 25.28 7.31 -11.67
CA GLY A 131 25.26 8.30 -12.75
C GLY A 131 26.55 9.08 -12.93
N HIS A 132 27.44 9.07 -11.93
CA HIS A 132 28.81 9.59 -12.03
C HIS A 132 29.81 8.60 -12.64
N LEU A 133 29.45 7.32 -12.81
CA LEU A 133 30.29 6.36 -13.54
C LEU A 133 30.21 6.59 -15.06
N GLY A 134 28.99 6.84 -15.56
CA GLY A 134 28.75 7.03 -16.97
C GLY A 134 27.29 6.81 -17.36
N SER A 135 26.95 7.22 -18.58
CA SER A 135 25.61 7.09 -19.14
C SER A 135 25.23 5.63 -19.43
N VAL A 136 26.19 4.81 -19.87
CA VAL A 136 25.99 3.38 -20.15
C VAL A 136 25.68 2.61 -18.86
N GLU A 137 26.43 2.90 -17.80
CA GLU A 137 26.29 2.34 -16.46
C GLU A 137 24.92 2.68 -15.86
N LEU A 138 24.53 3.96 -15.90
CA LEU A 138 23.25 4.42 -15.38
C LEU A 138 22.06 3.80 -16.13
N ALA A 139 22.15 3.72 -17.45
CA ALA A 139 21.14 3.06 -18.27
C ALA A 139 21.02 1.56 -17.96
N ALA A 140 22.16 0.88 -17.84
CA ALA A 140 22.22 -0.54 -17.52
C ALA A 140 21.59 -0.84 -16.15
N VAL A 141 21.95 -0.06 -15.12
CA VAL A 141 21.37 -0.20 -13.78
C VAL A 141 19.86 0.07 -13.81
N GLY A 142 19.40 1.13 -14.47
CA GLY A 142 17.97 1.46 -14.57
C GLY A 142 17.13 0.33 -15.17
N VAL A 143 17.59 -0.27 -16.28
CA VAL A 143 16.88 -1.39 -16.90
C VAL A 143 16.91 -2.63 -16.00
N SER A 144 18.07 -2.97 -15.44
CA SER A 144 18.20 -4.15 -14.57
C SER A 144 17.38 -4.03 -13.29
N VAL A 145 17.34 -2.86 -12.66
CA VAL A 145 16.49 -2.57 -11.49
C VAL A 145 15.02 -2.68 -11.86
N SER A 146 14.59 -2.19 -13.03
CA SER A 146 13.20 -2.34 -13.49
C SER A 146 12.81 -3.81 -13.69
N VAL A 147 13.70 -4.63 -14.27
CA VAL A 147 13.47 -6.07 -14.44
C VAL A 147 13.43 -6.78 -13.10
N PHE A 148 14.40 -6.52 -12.22
CA PHE A 148 14.42 -7.04 -10.87
C PHE A 148 13.13 -6.70 -10.12
N ASN A 149 12.73 -5.44 -10.12
CA ASN A 149 11.50 -4.98 -9.47
C ASN A 149 10.24 -5.63 -10.05
N LEU A 150 10.18 -5.84 -11.37
CA LEU A 150 9.05 -6.53 -12.00
C LEU A 150 8.95 -7.97 -11.49
N VAL A 151 10.05 -8.73 -11.55
CA VAL A 151 10.09 -10.13 -11.13
C VAL A 151 9.85 -10.25 -9.62
N SER A 152 10.62 -9.52 -8.81
CA SER A 152 10.47 -9.50 -7.35
C SER A 152 9.07 -9.13 -6.92
N LYS A 153 8.53 -8.00 -7.36
CA LYS A 153 7.21 -7.56 -6.87
C LYS A 153 6.08 -8.45 -7.38
N LEU A 154 6.23 -9.09 -8.54
CA LEU A 154 5.25 -10.06 -9.05
C LEU A 154 5.12 -11.29 -8.14
N PHE A 155 6.24 -11.82 -7.64
CA PHE A 155 6.25 -13.02 -6.78
C PHE A 155 6.10 -12.70 -5.28
N ASN A 156 6.60 -11.54 -4.84
CA ASN A 156 6.78 -11.25 -3.41
C ASN A 156 5.57 -10.54 -2.77
N VAL A 157 4.81 -9.75 -3.54
CA VAL A 157 3.61 -9.07 -3.02
C VAL A 157 2.52 -10.06 -2.58
N PRO A 158 2.19 -11.12 -3.35
CA PRO A 158 1.29 -12.15 -2.88
C PRO A 158 1.78 -12.81 -1.58
N LEU A 159 3.08 -13.12 -1.50
CA LEU A 159 3.69 -13.76 -0.34
C LEU A 159 3.58 -12.93 0.94
N LEU A 160 3.86 -11.63 0.83
CA LEU A 160 3.73 -10.68 1.95
C LEU A 160 2.31 -10.67 2.53
N ASN A 161 1.31 -10.63 1.66
CA ASN A 161 -0.10 -10.59 2.06
C ASN A 161 -0.54 -11.90 2.74
N ILE A 162 -0.12 -13.03 2.19
CA ILE A 162 -0.38 -14.36 2.77
C ILE A 162 0.23 -14.47 4.16
N THR A 163 1.49 -14.06 4.31
CA THR A 163 2.22 -14.12 5.58
C THR A 163 1.56 -13.25 6.65
N THR A 164 1.23 -12.01 6.30
CA THR A 164 0.57 -11.07 7.23
C THR A 164 -0.77 -11.63 7.71
N SER A 165 -1.56 -12.21 6.81
CA SER A 165 -2.87 -12.78 7.13
C SER A 165 -2.77 -14.01 8.04
N PHE A 166 -1.83 -14.93 7.76
CA PHE A 166 -1.63 -16.11 8.61
C PHE A 166 -1.21 -15.75 10.03
N VAL A 167 -0.29 -14.79 10.17
CA VAL A 167 0.17 -14.36 11.50
C VAL A 167 -0.95 -13.65 12.27
N ALA A 168 -1.71 -12.78 11.61
CA ALA A 168 -2.84 -12.09 12.23
C ALA A 168 -3.95 -13.07 12.67
N GLU A 169 -4.30 -14.05 11.83
CA GLU A 169 -5.29 -15.09 12.13
C GLU A 169 -4.86 -15.94 13.33
N GLU A 170 -3.61 -16.41 13.36
CA GLU A 170 -3.10 -17.24 14.46
C GLU A 170 -3.06 -16.47 15.79
N GLN A 171 -2.81 -15.16 15.74
CA GLN A 171 -2.81 -14.29 16.90
C GLN A 171 -4.23 -14.02 17.43
N ALA A 172 -5.21 -13.84 16.53
CA ALA A 172 -6.62 -13.69 16.89
C ALA A 172 -7.17 -14.96 17.58
N VAL A 173 -6.88 -16.14 17.03
CA VAL A 173 -7.31 -17.43 17.61
C VAL A 173 -6.73 -17.64 19.01
N LYS A 174 -5.44 -17.32 19.23
CA LYS A 174 -4.83 -17.41 20.57
C LYS A 174 -5.39 -16.39 21.54
N SER A 175 -5.70 -15.17 21.09
CA SER A 175 -6.33 -14.16 21.96
C SER A 175 -7.74 -14.54 22.40
N GLN A 176 -8.52 -15.19 21.55
CA GLN A 176 -9.85 -15.72 21.90
C GLN A 176 -9.76 -16.97 22.80
N GLY A 177 -8.81 -17.87 22.55
CA GLY A 177 -8.59 -19.06 23.39
C GLY A 177 -7.98 -18.76 24.76
N SER A 178 -7.50 -17.53 25.00
CA SER A 178 -6.99 -17.08 26.30
C SER A 178 -8.09 -16.52 27.22
N ASP A 179 -9.28 -16.24 26.68
CA ASP A 179 -10.41 -15.63 27.42
C ASP A 179 -11.46 -16.66 27.85
N ASP A 180 -11.38 -17.89 27.33
CA ASP A 180 -12.17 -19.04 27.83
C ASP A 180 -11.39 -19.76 28.95
N GLY A 181 -11.65 -19.30 30.18
CA GLY A 181 -11.03 -19.82 31.39
C GLY A 181 -11.26 -21.32 31.60
N SER A 182 -10.17 -22.08 31.61
CA SER A 182 -9.97 -23.14 32.61
C SER A 182 -8.49 -23.23 32.98
N SER A 183 -8.20 -22.64 34.13
CA SER A 183 -6.94 -22.76 34.84
C SER A 183 -6.63 -24.21 35.19
N GLN A 184 -5.46 -24.69 34.77
CA GLN A 184 -4.66 -25.56 35.63
C GLN A 184 -3.34 -24.86 35.95
N ILE A 185 -3.09 -24.84 37.24
CA ILE A 185 -2.02 -24.19 37.98
C ILE A 185 -0.70 -24.88 37.61
N ASP A 186 0.30 -24.10 37.20
CA ASP A 186 1.66 -24.38 37.64
C ASP A 186 2.42 -23.09 37.93
N HIS A 187 3.13 -23.10 39.06
CA HIS A 187 3.79 -21.96 39.66
C HIS A 187 5.14 -21.69 39.00
N GLY A 188 5.44 -20.40 38.77
CA GLY A 188 6.81 -19.89 38.76
C GLY A 188 7.53 -19.96 37.42
N VAL A 189 7.54 -18.83 36.73
CA VAL A 189 8.69 -18.05 36.22
C VAL A 189 8.06 -17.08 35.22
N GLU A 190 8.32 -15.80 35.39
CA GLU A 190 8.04 -14.74 34.42
C GLU A 190 8.95 -14.95 33.20
N GLN A 191 8.76 -16.05 32.46
CA GLN A 191 9.41 -16.26 31.18
C GLN A 191 8.59 -15.47 30.16
N GLN A 192 9.23 -14.52 29.49
CA GLN A 192 8.85 -14.09 28.14
C GLN A 192 8.82 -15.34 27.25
N GLY A 193 7.72 -16.11 27.31
CA GLY A 193 7.56 -17.34 26.58
C GLY A 193 7.51 -17.02 25.10
N LYS A 194 8.56 -17.43 24.37
CA LYS A 194 8.61 -17.35 22.91
C LYS A 194 7.30 -17.89 22.34
N LYS A 195 6.55 -17.06 21.61
CA LYS A 195 5.26 -17.45 21.04
C LYS A 195 5.53 -18.55 20.00
N LEU A 196 4.96 -19.74 20.20
CA LEU A 196 5.03 -20.82 19.21
C LEU A 196 4.16 -20.43 18.01
N LEU A 197 4.75 -20.03 16.89
CA LEU A 197 4.01 -19.62 15.68
C LEU A 197 4.54 -20.39 14.47
N PRO A 198 4.04 -21.61 14.22
CA PRO A 198 4.44 -22.44 13.07
C PRO A 198 4.23 -21.73 11.74
N SER A 199 3.20 -20.86 11.64
CA SER A 199 2.92 -20.09 10.43
C SER A 199 4.06 -19.16 10.02
N ILE A 200 4.83 -18.64 10.98
CA ILE A 200 6.00 -17.80 10.70
C ILE A 200 7.14 -18.63 10.09
N SER A 201 7.40 -19.82 10.66
CA SER A 201 8.40 -20.75 10.13
C SER A 201 8.06 -21.19 8.70
N THR A 202 6.79 -21.53 8.45
CA THR A 202 6.31 -21.87 7.10
C THR A 202 6.47 -20.72 6.12
N SER A 203 6.11 -19.49 6.52
CA SER A 203 6.27 -18.30 5.66
C SER A 203 7.73 -18.01 5.32
N LEU A 204 8.63 -18.19 6.28
CA LEU A 204 10.07 -17.95 6.11
C LEU A 204 10.73 -19.04 5.24
N ALA A 205 10.31 -20.30 5.40
CA ALA A 205 10.77 -21.40 4.56
C ALA A 205 10.30 -21.23 3.10
N LEU A 206 9.04 -20.83 2.91
CA LEU A 206 8.49 -20.56 1.58
C LEU A 206 9.14 -19.32 0.95
N ALA A 207 9.43 -18.28 1.75
CA ALA A 207 10.20 -17.12 1.34
C ALA A 207 11.61 -17.49 0.87
N ALA A 208 12.32 -18.34 1.61
CA ALA A 208 13.64 -18.83 1.20
C ALA A 208 13.57 -19.61 -0.12
N GLY A 209 12.58 -20.50 -0.27
CA GLY A 209 12.38 -21.26 -1.50
C GLY A 209 12.09 -20.37 -2.73
N ILE A 210 11.17 -19.41 -2.58
CA ILE A 210 10.84 -18.44 -3.64
C ILE A 210 12.05 -17.56 -3.96
N GLY A 211 12.72 -17.02 -2.95
CA GLY A 211 13.88 -16.14 -3.16
C GLY A 211 15.05 -16.85 -3.85
N ILE A 212 15.31 -18.12 -3.53
CA ILE A 212 16.31 -18.93 -4.26
C ILE A 212 15.85 -19.18 -5.70
N ALA A 213 14.60 -19.56 -5.93
CA ALA A 213 14.08 -19.77 -7.27
C ALA A 213 14.14 -18.48 -8.11
N GLU A 214 13.84 -17.34 -7.51
CA GLU A 214 13.95 -16.01 -8.12
C GLU A 214 15.41 -15.69 -8.46
N ALA A 215 16.34 -15.91 -7.53
CA ALA A 215 17.77 -15.69 -7.77
C ALA A 215 18.28 -16.50 -8.98
N LEU A 216 17.88 -17.78 -9.07
CA LEU A 216 18.24 -18.65 -10.19
C LEU A 216 17.58 -18.17 -11.49
N ALA A 217 16.30 -17.82 -11.45
CA ALA A 217 15.57 -17.33 -12.62
C ALA A 217 16.15 -16.02 -13.16
N LEU A 218 16.53 -15.09 -12.29
CA LEU A 218 17.15 -13.83 -12.68
C LEU A 218 18.58 -14.03 -13.19
N SER A 219 19.36 -14.91 -12.56
CA SER A 219 20.76 -15.17 -12.95
C SER A 219 20.84 -15.89 -14.29
N PHE A 220 20.09 -16.99 -14.47
CA PHE A 220 20.10 -17.76 -15.72
C PHE A 220 19.24 -17.13 -16.81
N GLY A 221 18.22 -16.34 -16.43
CA GLY A 221 17.31 -15.68 -17.35
C GLY A 221 17.72 -14.27 -17.74
N SER A 222 18.82 -13.71 -17.21
CA SER A 222 19.23 -12.32 -17.44
C SER A 222 19.27 -11.95 -18.93
N GLY A 223 19.88 -12.79 -19.77
CA GLY A 223 19.91 -12.54 -21.21
C GLY A 223 18.54 -12.60 -21.88
N PHE A 224 17.68 -13.53 -21.48
CA PHE A 224 16.30 -13.58 -22.00
C PHE A 224 15.49 -12.36 -21.58
N LEU A 225 15.62 -11.92 -20.33
CA LEU A 225 14.92 -10.77 -19.78
C LEU A 225 15.35 -9.46 -20.46
N MET A 226 16.64 -9.29 -20.73
CA MET A 226 17.14 -8.12 -21.47
C MET A 226 16.68 -8.12 -22.94
N ASN A 227 16.50 -9.29 -23.56
CA ASN A 227 15.89 -9.38 -24.89
C ASN A 227 14.40 -8.98 -24.85
N ILE A 228 13.66 -9.33 -23.79
CA ILE A 228 12.28 -8.86 -23.57
C ILE A 228 12.23 -7.34 -23.43
N MET A 229 13.17 -6.76 -22.68
CA MET A 229 13.31 -5.30 -22.57
C MET A 229 13.65 -4.65 -23.93
N GLY A 230 14.05 -5.44 -24.92
CA GLY A 230 14.33 -4.99 -26.28
C GLY A 230 15.69 -4.33 -26.43
N ILE A 231 16.65 -4.65 -25.56
CA ILE A 231 18.01 -4.15 -25.68
C ILE A 231 18.74 -4.93 -26.79
N PRO A 232 19.23 -4.27 -27.86
CA PRO A 232 20.01 -4.92 -28.91
C PRO A 232 21.29 -5.58 -28.36
N ALA A 233 21.72 -6.67 -28.97
CA ALA A 233 22.89 -7.42 -28.53
C ALA A 233 24.21 -6.64 -28.69
N ASP A 234 24.25 -5.72 -29.64
CA ASP A 234 25.36 -4.80 -29.92
C ASP A 234 25.34 -3.54 -29.05
N SER A 235 24.29 -3.34 -28.25
CA SER A 235 24.19 -2.18 -27.38
C SER A 235 25.26 -2.22 -26.27
N PRO A 236 25.99 -1.13 -26.02
CA PRO A 236 27.04 -1.10 -25.01
C PRO A 236 26.50 -1.30 -23.57
N MET A 237 25.20 -1.07 -23.34
CA MET A 237 24.58 -1.28 -22.02
C MET A 237 24.15 -2.73 -21.76
N ARG A 238 24.15 -3.60 -22.78
CA ARG A 238 23.61 -4.97 -22.70
C ARG A 238 24.36 -5.83 -21.69
N VAL A 239 25.69 -5.89 -21.81
CA VAL A 239 26.57 -6.70 -20.95
C VAL A 239 26.64 -6.11 -19.52
N PRO A 240 26.82 -4.79 -19.33
CA PRO A 240 26.71 -4.19 -17.99
C PRO A 240 25.38 -4.48 -17.30
N ALA A 241 24.26 -4.43 -18.03
CA ALA A 241 22.94 -4.72 -17.47
C ALA A 241 22.81 -6.18 -17.00
N GLU A 242 23.25 -7.15 -17.81
CA GLU A 242 23.27 -8.57 -17.40
C GLU A 242 24.13 -8.80 -16.17
N ASN A 243 25.34 -8.25 -16.15
CA ASN A 243 26.26 -8.42 -15.03
C ASN A 243 25.68 -7.82 -13.74
N PHE A 244 25.09 -6.62 -13.83
CA PHE A 244 24.41 -5.99 -12.71
C PHE A 244 23.22 -6.85 -12.23
N LEU A 245 22.38 -7.33 -13.15
CA LEU A 245 21.21 -8.15 -12.81
C LEU A 245 21.62 -9.48 -12.15
N ASN A 246 22.68 -10.11 -12.64
CA ASN A 246 23.22 -11.35 -12.08
C ASN A 246 23.74 -11.15 -10.64
N LEU A 247 24.46 -10.05 -10.39
CA LEU A 247 24.89 -9.71 -9.02
C LEU A 247 23.69 -9.37 -8.13
N ARG A 248 22.74 -8.61 -8.66
CA ARG A 248 21.53 -8.20 -7.94
C ARG A 248 20.62 -9.37 -7.60
N ALA A 249 20.64 -10.44 -8.40
CA ALA A 249 19.87 -11.66 -8.16
C ALA A 249 20.21 -12.34 -6.82
N PHE A 250 21.44 -12.19 -6.32
CA PHE A 250 21.81 -12.66 -4.97
C PHE A 250 21.10 -11.89 -3.84
N GLY A 251 20.50 -10.74 -4.15
CA GLY A 251 19.66 -9.97 -3.26
C GLY A 251 18.20 -10.44 -3.20
N ALA A 252 17.76 -11.26 -4.15
CA ALA A 252 16.41 -11.83 -4.13
C ALA A 252 16.14 -12.69 -2.86
N PRO A 253 17.01 -13.64 -2.46
CA PRO A 253 16.77 -14.42 -1.24
C PRO A 253 16.57 -13.58 0.03
N PRO A 254 17.47 -12.63 0.40
CA PRO A 254 17.28 -11.84 1.61
C PRO A 254 16.08 -10.89 1.52
N ILE A 255 15.76 -10.29 0.36
CA ILE A 255 14.61 -9.38 0.28
C ILE A 255 13.27 -10.12 0.45
N VAL A 256 13.12 -11.33 -0.10
CA VAL A 256 11.90 -12.15 0.08
C VAL A 256 11.74 -12.56 1.54
N ILE A 257 12.84 -12.97 2.18
CA ILE A 257 12.90 -13.29 3.61
C ILE A 257 12.53 -12.07 4.45
N ALA A 258 13.11 -10.91 4.15
CA ALA A 258 12.82 -9.66 4.85
C ALA A 258 11.34 -9.29 4.71
N LEU A 259 10.73 -9.42 3.52
CA LEU A 259 9.31 -9.17 3.31
C LEU A 259 8.42 -10.11 4.14
N ALA A 260 8.73 -11.41 4.19
CA ALA A 260 7.99 -12.35 5.05
C ALA A 260 8.10 -11.96 6.53
N ALA A 261 9.31 -11.64 7.00
CA ALA A 261 9.53 -11.19 8.37
C ALA A 261 8.78 -9.87 8.67
N GLN A 262 8.77 -8.92 7.74
CA GLN A 262 7.99 -7.68 7.86
C GLN A 262 6.48 -7.96 7.95
N GLY A 263 5.96 -8.92 7.18
CA GLY A 263 4.57 -9.36 7.28
C GLY A 263 4.25 -9.93 8.67
N ALA A 264 5.17 -10.69 9.26
CA ALA A 264 5.04 -11.20 10.62
C ALA A 264 5.03 -10.08 11.68
N PHE A 265 5.99 -9.14 11.62
CA PHE A 265 6.01 -7.99 12.53
C PHE A 265 4.78 -7.10 12.39
N ARG A 266 4.28 -6.88 11.17
CA ARG A 266 3.01 -6.18 10.93
C ARG A 266 1.82 -6.92 11.53
N GLY A 267 1.77 -8.26 11.42
CA GLY A 267 0.79 -9.08 12.11
C GLY A 267 0.80 -8.88 13.63
N PHE A 268 2.00 -8.76 14.22
CA PHE A 268 2.18 -8.42 15.63
C PHE A 268 1.86 -6.97 16.00
N MET A 269 1.48 -6.13 15.03
CA MET A 269 1.33 -4.68 15.18
C MET A 269 2.63 -3.95 15.58
N ASP A 270 3.80 -4.55 15.35
CA ASP A 270 5.10 -3.89 15.49
C ASP A 270 5.56 -3.33 14.14
N THR A 271 5.35 -2.03 13.95
CA THR A 271 5.79 -1.30 12.75
C THR A 271 7.16 -0.65 12.91
N LYS A 272 7.73 -0.63 14.12
CA LYS A 272 8.99 0.08 14.41
C LYS A 272 10.20 -0.78 14.08
N THR A 273 10.15 -2.07 14.43
CA THR A 273 11.26 -2.99 14.17
C THR A 273 11.59 -3.09 12.66
N PRO A 274 10.61 -3.28 11.76
CA PRO A 274 10.82 -3.17 10.31
C PRO A 274 11.48 -1.87 9.87
N LEU A 275 10.99 -0.73 10.35
CA LEU A 275 11.47 0.59 9.95
C LEU A 275 12.96 0.79 10.33
N TYR A 276 13.35 0.40 11.54
CA TYR A 276 14.75 0.52 11.98
C TYR A 276 15.69 -0.43 11.21
N ALA A 277 15.25 -1.64 10.91
CA ALA A 277 16.04 -2.58 10.12
C ALA A 277 16.30 -2.03 8.70
N ILE A 278 15.24 -1.55 8.04
CA ILE A 278 15.33 -0.94 6.70
C ILE A 278 16.21 0.31 6.73
N GLY A 279 16.01 1.22 7.70
CA GLY A 279 16.83 2.42 7.84
C GLY A 279 18.31 2.11 8.06
N ALA A 280 18.64 1.09 8.86
CA ALA A 280 20.01 0.64 9.05
C ALA A 280 20.61 0.05 7.77
N GLY A 281 19.83 -0.76 7.04
CA GLY A 281 20.22 -1.31 5.74
C GLY A 281 20.51 -0.22 4.71
N ASN A 282 19.59 0.72 4.52
CA ASN A 282 19.77 1.82 3.58
C ASN A 282 20.95 2.73 3.94
N LEU A 283 21.17 2.99 5.23
CA LEU A 283 22.33 3.76 5.68
C LEU A 283 23.63 3.05 5.33
N ILE A 284 23.68 1.73 5.54
CA ILE A 284 24.84 0.91 5.16
C ILE A 284 25.01 0.88 3.65
N ASN A 285 23.93 0.78 2.88
CA ASN A 285 23.99 0.86 1.41
C ASN A 285 24.64 2.17 0.96
N ALA A 286 24.11 3.31 1.44
CA ALA A 286 24.62 4.63 1.10
C ALA A 286 26.09 4.87 1.50
N ILE A 287 26.59 4.15 2.51
CA ILE A 287 28.01 4.18 2.92
C ILE A 287 28.86 3.24 2.05
N LEU A 288 28.36 2.04 1.76
CA LEU A 288 29.07 1.02 0.98
C LEU A 288 29.18 1.40 -0.49
N ASP A 289 28.19 2.08 -1.05
CA ASP A 289 28.17 2.50 -2.45
C ASP A 289 29.43 3.27 -2.86
N PRO A 290 29.78 4.43 -2.27
CA PRO A 290 30.96 5.17 -2.70
C PRO A 290 32.26 4.39 -2.45
N ILE A 291 32.29 3.52 -1.43
CA ILE A 291 33.45 2.67 -1.12
C ILE A 291 33.64 1.60 -2.21
N LEU A 292 32.61 0.84 -2.54
CA LEU A 292 32.70 -0.25 -3.50
C LEU A 292 32.79 0.27 -4.94
N ILE A 293 32.03 1.31 -5.27
CA ILE A 293 31.98 1.91 -6.60
C ILE A 293 33.31 2.60 -6.93
N PHE A 294 33.76 3.55 -6.10
CA PHE A 294 34.90 4.42 -6.43
C PHE A 294 36.22 4.00 -5.79
N PHE A 295 36.23 3.54 -4.52
CA PHE A 295 37.48 3.21 -3.83
C PHE A 295 38.02 1.83 -4.25
N PHE A 296 37.16 0.83 -4.35
CA PHE A 296 37.55 -0.51 -4.85
C PHE A 296 37.43 -0.64 -6.38
N HIS A 297 36.93 0.38 -7.07
CA HIS A 297 36.76 0.41 -8.52
C HIS A 297 35.91 -0.75 -9.08
N PHE A 298 34.91 -1.22 -8.33
CA PHE A 298 33.99 -2.26 -8.82
C PHE A 298 32.89 -1.71 -9.75
N GLY A 299 32.82 -0.39 -9.94
CA GLY A 299 31.83 0.25 -10.81
C GLY A 299 30.41 -0.14 -10.42
N ILE A 300 29.56 -0.43 -11.41
CA ILE A 300 28.17 -0.86 -11.16
C ILE A 300 28.07 -2.19 -10.39
N GLY A 301 29.09 -3.05 -10.47
CA GLY A 301 29.14 -4.27 -9.67
C GLY A 301 29.26 -3.96 -8.17
N GLY A 302 29.95 -2.87 -7.82
CA GLY A 302 30.03 -2.35 -6.46
C GLY A 302 28.67 -1.94 -5.91
N ALA A 303 27.89 -1.19 -6.70
CA ALA A 303 26.53 -0.79 -6.34
C ALA A 303 25.61 -2.01 -6.11
N ALA A 304 25.64 -3.00 -7.00
CA ALA A 304 24.86 -4.23 -6.82
C ALA A 304 25.24 -4.97 -5.52
N ILE A 305 26.55 -5.10 -5.24
CA ILE A 305 27.05 -5.77 -4.03
C ILE A 305 26.66 -4.99 -2.77
N ALA A 306 26.75 -3.66 -2.77
CA ALA A 306 26.34 -2.81 -1.66
C ALA A 306 24.86 -3.02 -1.30
N THR A 307 23.99 -3.02 -2.31
CA THR A 307 22.56 -3.30 -2.12
C THR A 307 22.33 -4.70 -1.56
N VAL A 308 22.99 -5.73 -2.12
CA VAL A 308 22.85 -7.11 -1.66
C VAL A 308 23.29 -7.26 -0.19
N ILE A 309 24.44 -6.70 0.19
CA ILE A 309 24.92 -6.72 1.60
C ILE A 309 23.89 -6.06 2.53
N SER A 310 23.32 -4.95 2.09
CA SER A 310 22.32 -4.20 2.86
C SER A 310 21.03 -4.99 3.06
N GLU A 311 20.56 -5.70 2.02
CA GLU A 311 19.41 -6.59 2.13
C GLU A 311 19.65 -7.78 3.06
N TYR A 312 20.83 -8.39 2.99
CA TYR A 312 21.21 -9.44 3.93
C TYR A 312 21.22 -8.94 5.37
N LEU A 313 21.70 -7.72 5.60
CA LEU A 313 21.66 -7.12 6.92
C LEU A 313 20.23 -6.87 7.41
N ILE A 314 19.35 -6.34 6.54
CA ILE A 314 17.94 -6.14 6.88
C ILE A 314 17.30 -7.47 7.27
N ALA A 315 17.47 -8.50 6.42
CA ALA A 315 16.95 -9.84 6.68
C ALA A 315 17.49 -10.42 7.99
N PHE A 316 18.79 -10.25 8.25
CA PHE A 316 19.44 -10.69 9.49
C PHE A 316 18.84 -10.01 10.73
N ILE A 317 18.73 -8.68 10.74
CA ILE A 317 18.16 -7.93 11.87
C ILE A 317 16.72 -8.39 12.15
N LEU A 318 15.93 -8.56 11.09
CA LEU A 318 14.53 -8.99 11.22
C LEU A 318 14.40 -10.42 11.75
N ILE A 319 15.15 -11.36 11.19
CA ILE A 319 15.15 -12.76 11.67
C ILE A 319 15.64 -12.83 13.11
N TRP A 320 16.69 -12.09 13.46
CA TRP A 320 17.23 -12.07 14.81
C TRP A 320 16.17 -11.56 15.81
N LYS A 321 15.53 -10.43 15.52
CA LYS A 321 14.44 -9.89 16.34
C LYS A 321 13.21 -10.81 16.38
N LEU A 322 12.97 -11.58 15.33
CA LEU A 322 11.89 -12.56 15.28
C LEU A 322 12.21 -13.79 16.13
N SER A 323 13.47 -14.23 16.16
CA SER A 323 13.96 -15.38 16.95
C SER A 323 13.94 -15.13 18.47
N ASP A 324 14.00 -13.87 18.88
CA ASP A 324 13.76 -13.45 20.27
C ASP A 324 12.31 -13.68 20.68
N ASN A 325 11.37 -13.61 19.74
CA ASN A 325 9.92 -13.63 19.98
C ASN A 325 9.24 -14.98 19.67
N VAL A 326 9.87 -15.86 18.86
CA VAL A 326 9.22 -17.05 18.28
C VAL A 326 10.14 -18.28 18.29
N LEU A 327 9.62 -19.45 18.68
CA LEU A 327 10.29 -20.74 18.46
C LEU A 327 9.95 -21.24 17.04
N LEU A 328 10.95 -21.38 16.16
CA LEU A 328 10.77 -21.93 14.82
C LEU A 328 10.62 -23.46 14.90
N MET A 329 9.52 -23.99 14.39
CA MET A 329 9.24 -25.44 14.32
C MET A 329 9.06 -25.88 12.85
N SER A 330 9.08 -27.18 12.58
CA SER A 330 9.00 -27.73 11.22
C SER A 330 7.78 -27.20 10.45
N PRO A 331 7.94 -26.77 9.18
CA PRO A 331 6.84 -26.24 8.37
C PRO A 331 5.75 -27.30 8.16
N ASP A 332 4.50 -26.95 8.44
CA ASP A 332 3.33 -27.65 7.89
C ASP A 332 2.73 -26.77 6.79
N ILE A 333 2.74 -27.26 5.55
CA ILE A 333 2.35 -26.50 4.36
C ILE A 333 0.97 -26.98 3.91
N ASP A 334 -0.09 -26.28 4.32
CA ASP A 334 -1.43 -26.52 3.75
C ASP A 334 -1.65 -25.66 2.49
N GLY A 335 -1.41 -26.28 1.32
CA GLY A 335 -1.58 -25.63 0.02
C GLY A 335 -3.01 -25.14 -0.27
N ARG A 336 -4.06 -25.71 0.36
CA ARG A 336 -5.43 -25.21 0.16
C ARG A 336 -5.65 -23.86 0.80
N ARG A 337 -5.05 -23.64 1.98
CA ARG A 337 -5.15 -22.37 2.70
C ARG A 337 -4.45 -21.25 1.93
N VAL A 338 -3.27 -21.54 1.38
CA VAL A 338 -2.52 -20.62 0.50
C VAL A 338 -3.33 -20.21 -0.74
N VAL A 339 -3.97 -21.16 -1.42
CA VAL A 339 -4.80 -20.88 -2.62
C VAL A 339 -6.04 -20.05 -2.28
N HIS A 340 -6.70 -20.34 -1.15
CA HIS A 340 -7.85 -19.57 -0.69
C HIS A 340 -7.50 -18.10 -0.42
N TYR A 341 -6.34 -17.84 0.18
CA TYR A 341 -5.85 -16.48 0.47
C TYR A 341 -5.28 -15.76 -0.76
N LEU A 342 -4.63 -16.46 -1.69
CA LEU A 342 -4.28 -15.91 -3.01
C LEU A 342 -5.54 -15.43 -3.75
N LYS A 343 -6.65 -16.15 -3.60
CA LYS A 343 -7.93 -15.76 -4.18
C LYS A 343 -8.54 -14.54 -3.49
N SER A 344 -8.35 -14.35 -2.18
CA SER A 344 -8.85 -13.16 -1.46
C SER A 344 -7.98 -11.91 -1.68
N GLY A 345 -6.66 -12.06 -1.88
CA GLY A 345 -5.74 -10.97 -2.22
C GLY A 345 -5.58 -10.68 -3.72
N GLY A 346 -6.23 -11.47 -4.58
CA GLY A 346 -6.05 -11.43 -6.04
C GLY A 346 -6.33 -10.09 -6.71
N LEU A 347 -7.28 -9.31 -6.16
CA LEU A 347 -7.62 -7.98 -6.66
C LEU A 347 -6.45 -6.99 -6.53
N LEU A 348 -5.80 -6.98 -5.37
CA LEU A 348 -4.64 -6.12 -5.10
C LEU A 348 -3.41 -6.55 -5.90
N ILE A 349 -3.27 -7.86 -6.15
CA ILE A 349 -2.22 -8.40 -7.02
C ILE A 349 -2.44 -7.90 -8.46
N GLY A 350 -3.65 -8.01 -9.00
CA GLY A 350 -3.99 -7.50 -10.34
C GLY A 350 -3.68 -6.01 -10.50
N ARG A 351 -4.05 -5.20 -9.49
CA ARG A 351 -3.68 -3.77 -9.43
C ARG A 351 -2.17 -3.57 -9.53
N THR A 352 -1.41 -4.28 -8.70
CA THR A 352 0.04 -4.12 -8.60
C THR A 352 0.73 -4.52 -9.91
N ILE A 353 0.31 -5.64 -10.51
CA ILE A 353 0.82 -6.10 -11.81
C ILE A 353 0.56 -5.07 -12.90
N ALA A 354 -0.63 -4.46 -12.94
CA ALA A 354 -0.96 -3.44 -13.93
C ALA A 354 -0.03 -2.21 -13.84
N VAL A 355 0.28 -1.75 -12.63
CA VAL A 355 1.23 -0.65 -12.40
C VAL A 355 2.63 -1.06 -12.87
N LEU A 356 3.12 -2.23 -12.43
CA LEU A 356 4.48 -2.68 -12.72
C LEU A 356 4.70 -2.93 -14.21
N LEU A 357 3.75 -3.56 -14.90
CA LEU A 357 3.85 -3.79 -16.35
C LEU A 357 3.88 -2.47 -17.13
N THR A 358 3.08 -1.49 -16.73
CA THR A 358 3.07 -0.16 -17.39
C THR A 358 4.41 0.54 -17.21
N MET A 359 4.97 0.52 -15.99
CA MET A 359 6.30 1.10 -15.71
C MET A 359 7.41 0.37 -16.45
N THR A 360 7.42 -0.97 -16.42
CA THR A 360 8.46 -1.74 -17.09
C THR A 360 8.37 -1.59 -18.61
N LEU A 361 7.17 -1.47 -19.17
CA LEU A 361 7.00 -1.15 -20.58
C LEU A 361 7.59 0.22 -20.93
N ALA A 362 7.33 1.24 -20.11
CA ALA A 362 7.91 2.57 -20.27
C ALA A 362 9.45 2.52 -20.25
N THR A 363 10.03 1.79 -19.29
CA THR A 363 11.47 1.56 -19.20
C THR A 363 12.00 0.79 -20.41
N SER A 364 11.29 -0.23 -20.88
CA SER A 364 11.67 -0.99 -22.08
C SER A 364 11.68 -0.11 -23.33
N MET A 365 10.69 0.77 -23.49
CA MET A 365 10.67 1.71 -24.62
C MET A 365 11.81 2.72 -24.53
N ALA A 366 12.09 3.27 -23.33
CA ALA A 366 13.21 4.18 -23.12
C ALA A 366 14.57 3.49 -23.39
N ALA A 367 14.73 2.22 -23.01
CA ALA A 367 15.94 1.45 -23.25
C ALA A 367 16.21 1.22 -24.75
N ARG A 368 15.17 1.12 -25.57
CA ARG A 368 15.31 0.92 -27.03
C ARG A 368 15.84 2.15 -27.77
N GLU A 369 15.69 3.34 -27.20
CA GLU A 369 16.25 4.59 -27.73
C GLU A 369 17.78 4.67 -27.55
N GLY A 370 18.35 3.84 -26.67
CA GLY A 370 19.78 3.73 -26.43
C GLY A 370 20.21 4.18 -25.03
N PRO A 371 21.52 4.08 -24.72
CA PRO A 371 22.03 4.29 -23.37
C PRO A 371 21.84 5.73 -22.86
N ILE A 372 22.13 6.75 -23.68
CA ILE A 372 22.02 8.15 -23.25
C ILE A 372 20.56 8.55 -22.96
N PRO A 373 19.58 8.29 -23.84
CA PRO A 373 18.17 8.54 -23.52
C PRO A 373 17.67 7.77 -22.30
N MET A 374 18.07 6.51 -22.15
CA MET A 374 17.68 5.67 -21.02
C MET A 374 18.26 6.17 -19.69
N ALA A 375 19.50 6.65 -19.67
CA ALA A 375 20.11 7.27 -18.50
C ALA A 375 19.35 8.53 -18.05
N GLY A 376 19.00 9.42 -18.99
CA GLY A 376 18.19 10.60 -18.69
C GLY A 376 16.77 10.25 -18.22
N TYR A 377 16.16 9.21 -18.81
CA TYR A 377 14.89 8.66 -18.35
C TYR A 377 14.97 8.15 -16.91
N GLN A 378 16.04 7.42 -16.56
CA GLN A 378 16.25 6.87 -15.23
C GLN A 378 16.29 7.98 -14.16
N ILE A 379 17.03 9.06 -14.40
CA ILE A 379 17.09 10.22 -13.49
C ILE A 379 15.67 10.78 -13.27
N CYS A 380 14.95 11.04 -14.37
CA CYS A 380 13.61 11.60 -14.31
C CYS A 380 12.61 10.71 -13.55
N VAL A 381 12.59 9.41 -13.84
CA VAL A 381 11.70 8.46 -13.17
C VAL A 381 12.04 8.32 -11.69
N GLU A 382 13.31 8.29 -11.32
CA GLU A 382 13.73 8.15 -9.94
C GLU A 382 13.31 9.35 -9.08
N VAL A 383 13.55 10.56 -9.59
CA VAL A 383 13.11 11.81 -8.94
C VAL A 383 11.58 11.84 -8.85
N TRP A 384 10.91 11.46 -9.93
CA TRP A 384 9.46 11.43 -9.98
C TRP A 384 8.86 10.43 -8.98
N LEU A 385 9.38 9.20 -8.89
CA LEU A 385 8.94 8.18 -7.94
C LEU A 385 9.19 8.60 -6.49
N THR A 386 10.34 9.21 -6.21
CA THR A 386 10.68 9.67 -4.86
C THR A 386 9.66 10.68 -4.33
N LEU A 387 9.28 11.66 -5.16
CA LEU A 387 8.28 12.65 -4.78
C LEU A 387 6.86 12.08 -4.77
N SER A 388 6.60 11.07 -5.60
CA SER A 388 5.34 10.32 -5.57
C SER A 388 5.11 9.66 -4.20
N LEU A 389 6.15 9.06 -3.64
CA LEU A 389 6.09 8.38 -2.34
C LEU A 389 5.86 9.35 -1.18
N LEU A 390 6.27 10.61 -1.31
CA LEU A 390 5.90 11.64 -0.34
C LEU A 390 4.38 11.90 -0.33
N SER A 391 3.72 11.80 -1.50
CA SER A 391 2.26 11.92 -1.61
C SER A 391 1.51 10.71 -1.05
N ASP A 392 2.16 9.54 -0.99
CA ASP A 392 1.60 8.33 -0.38
C ASP A 392 1.36 8.50 1.13
N ALA A 393 2.18 9.31 1.81
CA ALA A 393 1.96 9.64 3.22
C ALA A 393 0.63 10.39 3.45
N LEU A 394 0.24 11.26 2.51
CA LEU A 394 -1.06 11.93 2.55
C LEU A 394 -2.20 10.94 2.29
N ALA A 395 -1.99 9.97 1.40
CA ALA A 395 -2.94 8.89 1.15
C ALA A 395 -3.20 8.03 2.40
N LEU A 396 -2.15 7.68 3.15
CA LEU A 396 -2.26 6.93 4.41
C LEU A 396 -3.03 7.70 5.49
N ALA A 397 -2.74 8.99 5.65
CA ALA A 397 -3.49 9.85 6.56
C ALA A 397 -4.99 9.89 6.18
N GLY A 398 -5.26 10.01 4.88
CA GLY A 398 -6.62 10.03 4.36
C GLY A 398 -7.36 8.72 4.55
N GLN A 399 -6.70 7.59 4.30
CA GLN A 399 -7.22 6.26 4.55
C GLN A 399 -7.66 6.09 6.00
N ALA A 400 -6.81 6.51 6.96
CA ALA A 400 -7.09 6.36 8.38
C ALA A 400 -8.28 7.22 8.85
N LEU A 401 -8.29 8.51 8.49
CA LEU A 401 -9.35 9.44 8.88
C LEU A 401 -10.69 9.09 8.22
N LEU A 402 -10.66 8.68 6.94
CA LEU A 402 -11.88 8.28 6.23
C LEU A 402 -12.45 6.98 6.81
N ALA A 403 -11.60 5.99 7.09
CA ALA A 403 -12.04 4.73 7.73
C ALA A 403 -12.66 4.97 9.12
N ALA A 404 -12.08 5.88 9.91
CA ALA A 404 -12.62 6.27 11.22
C ALA A 404 -14.00 6.93 11.09
N GLY A 405 -14.15 7.93 10.21
CA GLY A 405 -15.45 8.60 9.99
C GLY A 405 -16.51 7.65 9.42
N TYR A 406 -16.11 6.77 8.49
CA TYR A 406 -17.00 5.80 7.88
C TYR A 406 -17.49 4.74 8.87
N SER A 407 -16.61 4.19 9.71
CA SER A 407 -16.96 3.17 10.71
C SER A 407 -17.82 3.71 11.86
N GLN A 408 -17.69 4.99 12.19
CA GLN A 408 -18.52 5.67 13.20
C GLN A 408 -19.89 6.12 12.67
N GLY A 409 -20.15 5.93 11.36
CA GLY A 409 -21.37 6.42 10.71
C GLY A 409 -21.43 7.95 10.57
N ASN A 410 -20.33 8.65 10.82
CA ASN A 410 -20.24 10.11 10.68
C ASN A 410 -19.89 10.47 9.23
N TYR A 411 -20.87 10.32 8.34
CA TYR A 411 -20.67 10.55 6.91
C TYR A 411 -20.44 12.02 6.55
N GLU A 412 -20.96 12.97 7.34
CA GLU A 412 -20.59 14.39 7.29
C GLU A 412 -19.08 14.60 7.38
N GLN A 413 -18.45 14.06 8.43
CA GLN A 413 -17.01 14.17 8.64
C GLN A 413 -16.23 13.44 7.54
N ALA A 414 -16.68 12.26 7.12
CA ALA A 414 -16.07 11.52 6.01
C ALA A 414 -16.06 12.34 4.70
N ARG A 415 -17.14 13.05 4.38
CA ARG A 415 -17.21 13.96 3.22
C ARG A 415 -16.20 15.11 3.34
N GLN A 416 -16.12 15.73 4.51
CA GLN A 416 -15.16 16.82 4.75
C GLN A 416 -13.72 16.35 4.58
N VAL A 417 -13.39 15.15 5.09
CA VAL A 417 -12.09 14.50 4.91
C VAL A 417 -11.76 14.33 3.43
N VAL A 418 -12.69 13.78 2.63
CA VAL A 418 -12.50 13.59 1.18
C VAL A 418 -12.16 14.91 0.47
N PHE A 419 -12.97 15.96 0.65
CA PHE A 419 -12.72 17.24 -0.03
C PHE A 419 -11.42 17.90 0.45
N ARG A 420 -11.16 17.87 1.76
CA ARG A 420 -9.98 18.50 2.35
C ARG A 420 -8.70 17.82 1.90
N LEU A 421 -8.69 16.49 1.81
CA LEU A 421 -7.55 15.73 1.30
C LEU A 421 -7.28 16.00 -0.18
N LEU A 422 -8.32 16.10 -1.01
CA LEU A 422 -8.14 16.44 -2.43
C LEU A 422 -7.58 17.86 -2.59
N GLN A 423 -8.03 18.83 -1.77
CA GLN A 423 -7.46 20.19 -1.75
C GLN A 423 -6.00 20.18 -1.29
N ILE A 424 -5.68 19.52 -0.18
CA ILE A 424 -4.31 19.43 0.34
C ILE A 424 -3.42 18.70 -0.67
N GLY A 425 -3.89 17.61 -1.28
CA GLY A 425 -3.17 16.87 -2.31
C GLY A 425 -2.86 17.73 -3.54
N LEU A 426 -3.83 18.51 -4.02
CA LEU A 426 -3.61 19.44 -5.12
C LEU A 426 -2.58 20.53 -4.77
N VAL A 427 -2.70 21.14 -3.57
CA VAL A 427 -1.75 22.17 -3.11
C VAL A 427 -0.34 21.59 -2.95
N THR A 428 -0.21 20.41 -2.36
CA THR A 428 1.07 19.70 -2.22
C THR A 428 1.66 19.38 -3.60
N GLY A 429 0.85 18.86 -4.53
CA GLY A 429 1.30 18.56 -5.88
C GLY A 429 1.74 19.80 -6.68
N ILE A 430 1.02 20.92 -6.57
CA ILE A 430 1.42 22.19 -7.19
C ILE A 430 2.70 22.74 -6.53
N SER A 431 2.83 22.60 -5.22
CA SER A 431 4.03 23.02 -4.47
C SER A 431 5.25 22.22 -4.91
N LEU A 432 5.12 20.89 -5.04
CA LEU A 432 6.16 20.00 -5.54
C LEU A 432 6.50 20.29 -7.01
N ALA A 433 5.50 20.53 -7.85
CA ALA A 433 5.69 20.93 -9.25
C ALA A 433 6.52 22.22 -9.36
N THR A 434 6.18 23.23 -8.55
CA THR A 434 6.87 24.53 -8.53
C THR A 434 8.30 24.38 -8.04
N LEU A 435 8.51 23.64 -6.94
CA LEU A 435 9.84 23.37 -6.38
C LEU A 435 10.75 22.68 -7.40
N LEU A 436 10.23 21.67 -8.10
CA LEU A 436 10.97 20.97 -9.16
C LEU A 436 11.22 21.87 -10.35
N PHE A 437 10.21 22.59 -10.85
CA PHE A 437 10.37 23.44 -12.02
C PHE A 437 11.48 24.48 -11.83
N LEU A 438 11.61 25.03 -10.62
CA LEU A 438 12.64 26.01 -10.28
C LEU A 438 13.99 25.36 -9.89
N GLY A 439 13.97 24.19 -9.25
CA GLY A 439 15.15 23.56 -8.66
C GLY A 439 15.77 22.42 -9.46
N PHE A 440 15.09 21.88 -10.47
CA PHE A 440 15.53 20.66 -11.17
C PHE A 440 16.84 20.85 -11.91
N GLY A 441 17.12 22.06 -12.40
CA GLY A 441 18.38 22.36 -13.09
C GLY A 441 19.62 22.04 -12.25
N PRO A 442 19.88 22.76 -11.15
CA PRO A 442 21.00 22.45 -10.27
C PRO A 442 20.89 21.06 -9.64
N PHE A 443 19.68 20.57 -9.38
CA PHE A 443 19.46 19.25 -8.80
C PHE A 443 19.88 18.10 -9.74
N SER A 444 19.65 18.24 -11.05
CA SER A 444 20.01 17.21 -12.05
C SER A 444 21.52 16.96 -12.14
N HIS A 445 22.34 17.98 -11.87
CA HIS A 445 23.81 17.85 -11.83
C HIS A 445 24.31 16.99 -10.67
N LEU A 446 23.50 16.73 -9.65
CA LEU A 446 23.85 15.76 -8.61
C LEU A 446 23.83 14.32 -9.12
N PHE A 447 23.18 14.05 -10.26
CA PHE A 447 23.06 12.70 -10.79
C PHE A 447 24.07 12.39 -11.88
N SER A 448 24.46 13.38 -12.69
CA SER A 448 25.42 13.16 -13.76
C SER A 448 26.17 14.44 -14.13
N THR A 449 27.39 14.24 -14.65
CA THR A 449 28.21 15.30 -15.26
C THR A 449 28.12 15.29 -16.79
N ASP A 450 27.45 14.31 -17.39
CA ASP A 450 27.31 14.17 -18.84
C ASP A 450 26.26 15.15 -19.39
N SER A 451 26.69 16.08 -20.25
CA SER A 451 25.80 17.09 -20.83
C SER A 451 24.69 16.51 -21.71
N GLU A 452 24.91 15.38 -22.37
CA GLU A 452 23.89 14.76 -23.22
C GLU A 452 22.80 14.10 -22.38
N VAL A 453 23.19 13.37 -21.32
CA VAL A 453 22.25 12.79 -20.35
C VAL A 453 21.44 13.88 -19.67
N LEU A 454 22.09 14.96 -19.25
CA LEU A 454 21.41 16.11 -18.65
C LEU A 454 20.45 16.75 -19.65
N ALA A 455 20.82 16.96 -20.91
CA ALA A 455 19.89 17.50 -21.92
C ALA A 455 18.61 16.66 -22.04
N ILE A 456 18.73 15.32 -22.00
CA ILE A 456 17.57 14.42 -21.95
C ILE A 456 16.78 14.59 -20.64
N ALA A 457 17.43 14.62 -19.49
CA ALA A 457 16.75 14.81 -18.20
C ALA A 457 15.95 16.12 -18.17
N TRP A 458 16.52 17.20 -18.70
CA TRP A 458 15.86 18.50 -18.79
C TRP A 458 14.65 18.48 -19.73
N SER A 459 14.70 17.69 -20.82
CA SER A 459 13.51 17.48 -21.67
C SER A 459 12.36 16.80 -20.91
N GLY A 460 12.69 15.97 -19.91
CA GLY A 460 11.73 15.32 -19.01
C GLY A 460 11.17 16.23 -17.92
N LEU A 461 11.70 17.44 -17.72
CA LEU A 461 11.28 18.35 -16.65
C LEU A 461 9.77 18.66 -16.70
N LEU A 462 9.23 18.90 -17.89
CA LEU A 462 7.79 19.17 -18.06
C LEU A 462 6.94 17.99 -17.60
N PHE A 463 7.40 16.75 -17.83
CA PHE A 463 6.75 15.56 -17.31
C PHE A 463 6.92 15.46 -15.79
N VAL A 464 8.16 15.53 -15.29
CA VAL A 464 8.47 15.31 -13.87
C VAL A 464 7.75 16.34 -12.99
N ALA A 465 7.83 17.63 -13.31
CA ALA A 465 7.18 18.69 -12.58
C ALA A 465 5.67 18.78 -12.89
N GLY A 466 5.30 18.76 -14.17
CA GLY A 466 3.90 18.94 -14.60
C GLY A 466 2.98 17.80 -14.19
N SER A 467 3.50 16.59 -13.97
CA SER A 467 2.70 15.46 -13.48
C SER A 467 2.48 15.44 -11.97
N GLN A 468 3.24 16.20 -11.16
CA GLN A 468 3.12 16.15 -9.69
C GLN A 468 1.71 16.44 -9.15
N PRO A 469 0.93 17.40 -9.69
CA PRO A 469 -0.44 17.61 -9.25
C PRO A 469 -1.35 16.41 -9.51
N MET A 470 -1.24 15.81 -10.70
CA MET A 470 -1.99 14.60 -11.05
C MET A 470 -1.57 13.42 -10.18
N ASN A 471 -0.27 13.32 -9.93
CA ASN A 471 0.32 12.28 -9.12
C ASN A 471 -0.18 12.35 -7.66
N ALA A 472 -0.07 13.52 -7.01
CA ALA A 472 -0.55 13.71 -5.65
C ALA A 472 -2.05 13.38 -5.51
N LEU A 473 -2.87 13.81 -6.48
CA LEU A 473 -4.29 13.46 -6.51
C LEU A 473 -4.52 11.95 -6.69
N ALA A 474 -3.79 11.29 -7.59
CA ALA A 474 -3.92 9.86 -7.82
C ALA A 474 -3.59 9.03 -6.55
N PHE A 475 -2.55 9.42 -5.81
CA PHE A 475 -2.20 8.79 -4.54
C PHE A 475 -3.26 9.04 -3.47
N VAL A 476 -3.73 10.29 -3.31
CA VAL A 476 -4.83 10.60 -2.37
C VAL A 476 -6.07 9.76 -2.67
N LEU A 477 -6.48 9.68 -3.94
CA LEU A 477 -7.63 8.88 -4.36
C LEU A 477 -7.49 7.40 -4.01
N ASP A 478 -6.29 6.83 -4.19
CA ASP A 478 -6.02 5.45 -3.77
C ASP A 478 -6.21 5.27 -2.26
N GLY A 479 -5.71 6.21 -1.44
CA GLY A 479 -5.94 6.22 0.01
C GLY A 479 -7.43 6.31 0.37
N LEU A 480 -8.20 7.10 -0.37
CA LEU A 480 -9.65 7.22 -0.18
C LEU A 480 -10.37 5.91 -0.51
N TYR A 481 -10.01 5.20 -1.58
CA TYR A 481 -10.58 3.88 -1.89
C TYR A 481 -10.33 2.88 -0.78
N TYR A 482 -9.13 2.88 -0.22
CA TYR A 482 -8.78 1.96 0.85
C TYR A 482 -9.46 2.33 2.17
N GLY A 483 -9.67 3.62 2.43
CA GLY A 483 -10.39 4.10 3.61
C GLY A 483 -11.83 3.57 3.71
N VAL A 484 -12.52 3.41 2.57
CA VAL A 484 -13.87 2.83 2.51
C VAL A 484 -13.91 1.38 2.03
N SER A 485 -12.75 0.73 1.92
CA SER A 485 -12.59 -0.66 1.46
C SER A 485 -13.14 -0.97 0.05
N ASP A 486 -13.08 -0.01 -0.88
CA ASP A 486 -13.49 -0.16 -2.28
C ASP A 486 -12.39 -0.84 -3.15
N PHE A 487 -11.88 -1.98 -2.67
CA PHE A 487 -10.72 -2.66 -3.26
C PHE A 487 -10.99 -3.23 -4.66
N GLU A 488 -12.21 -3.67 -4.92
CA GLU A 488 -12.64 -4.17 -6.24
C GLU A 488 -12.49 -3.08 -7.30
N TYR A 489 -13.04 -1.89 -7.02
CA TYR A 489 -12.93 -0.77 -7.94
C TYR A 489 -11.47 -0.36 -8.15
N ALA A 490 -10.68 -0.26 -7.08
CA ALA A 490 -9.26 0.09 -7.16
C ALA A 490 -8.47 -0.91 -8.03
N ALA A 491 -8.83 -2.19 -8.02
CA ALA A 491 -8.21 -3.21 -8.87
C ALA A 491 -8.62 -3.10 -10.34
N TYR A 492 -9.92 -3.11 -10.62
CA TYR A 492 -10.42 -3.08 -12.00
C TYR A 492 -10.06 -1.79 -12.73
N SER A 493 -10.17 -0.64 -12.04
CA SER A 493 -9.78 0.66 -12.60
C SER A 493 -8.29 0.68 -12.94
N MET A 494 -7.42 0.21 -12.04
CA MET A 494 -5.98 0.20 -12.29
C MET A 494 -5.59 -0.70 -13.47
N VAL A 495 -6.22 -1.88 -13.60
CA VAL A 495 -5.98 -2.76 -14.76
C VAL A 495 -6.37 -2.06 -16.05
N LEU A 496 -7.54 -1.42 -16.10
CA LEU A 496 -8.01 -0.70 -17.29
C LEU A 496 -7.10 0.50 -17.62
N VAL A 497 -6.69 1.27 -16.60
CA VAL A 497 -5.78 2.40 -16.77
C VAL A 497 -4.40 1.95 -17.25
N GLY A 498 -3.86 0.91 -16.64
CA GLY A 498 -2.57 0.33 -17.01
C GLY A 498 -2.57 -0.20 -18.44
N LEU A 499 -3.60 -0.95 -18.84
CA LEU A 499 -3.73 -1.44 -20.21
C LEU A 499 -3.87 -0.31 -21.24
N THR A 500 -4.71 0.69 -20.94
CA THR A 500 -4.93 1.83 -21.85
C THR A 500 -3.63 2.64 -22.02
N SER A 501 -2.93 2.90 -20.93
CA SER A 501 -1.68 3.67 -20.96
C SER A 501 -0.54 2.88 -21.59
N SER A 502 -0.47 1.57 -21.34
CA SER A 502 0.50 0.67 -21.96
C SER A 502 0.30 0.60 -23.47
N ALA A 503 -0.94 0.47 -23.94
CA ALA A 503 -1.26 0.51 -25.36
C ALA A 503 -0.87 1.84 -26.00
N PHE A 504 -1.13 2.96 -25.30
CA PHE A 504 -0.71 4.28 -25.75
C PHE A 504 0.82 4.41 -25.86
N ILE A 505 1.58 3.98 -24.84
CA ILE A 505 3.05 3.98 -24.85
C ILE A 505 3.57 3.14 -26.02
N PHE A 506 3.03 1.93 -26.19
CA PHE A 506 3.47 1.02 -27.24
C PHE A 506 3.30 1.57 -28.66
N VAL A 507 2.25 2.37 -28.89
CA VAL A 507 1.99 3.02 -30.18
C VAL A 507 2.79 4.31 -30.36
N THR A 508 2.90 5.13 -29.32
CA THR A 508 3.47 6.48 -29.43
C THR A 508 4.97 6.53 -29.24
N ALA A 509 5.57 5.64 -28.43
CA ALA A 509 7.00 5.63 -28.21
C ALA A 509 7.81 5.37 -29.49
N PRO A 510 7.44 4.43 -30.39
CA PRO A 510 8.16 4.25 -31.66
C PRO A 510 8.09 5.46 -32.62
N ILE A 511 7.11 6.36 -32.44
CA ILE A 511 6.85 7.50 -33.33
C ILE A 511 7.52 8.78 -32.77
N PHE A 512 7.39 9.00 -31.46
CA PHE A 512 7.81 10.23 -30.79
C PHE A 512 8.99 10.01 -29.83
N GLY A 513 9.59 8.82 -29.82
CA GLY A 513 10.66 8.42 -28.91
C GLY A 513 10.27 8.59 -27.46
N LEU A 514 11.19 9.16 -26.67
CA LEU A 514 11.01 9.37 -25.24
C LEU A 514 9.82 10.28 -24.89
N ALA A 515 9.46 11.22 -25.76
CA ALA A 515 8.28 12.07 -25.55
C ALA A 515 6.97 11.25 -25.53
N GLY A 516 6.89 10.19 -26.33
CA GLY A 516 5.78 9.24 -26.31
C GLY A 516 5.69 8.47 -24.99
N VAL A 517 6.84 8.06 -24.44
CA VAL A 517 6.93 7.41 -23.13
C VAL A 517 6.42 8.35 -22.02
N TRP A 518 6.90 9.60 -22.00
CA TRP A 518 6.46 10.60 -21.03
C TRP A 518 4.97 10.91 -21.13
N ALA A 519 4.45 11.07 -22.35
CA ALA A 519 3.03 11.31 -22.58
C ALA A 519 2.18 10.13 -22.07
N GLY A 520 2.63 8.90 -22.26
CA GLY A 520 1.95 7.72 -21.75
C GLY A 520 1.96 7.56 -20.23
N LEU A 521 3.09 7.87 -19.57
CA LEU A 521 3.14 7.92 -18.11
C LEU A 521 2.30 9.06 -17.53
N PHE A 522 2.23 10.20 -18.21
CA PHE A 522 1.36 11.30 -17.83
C PHE A 522 -0.12 10.92 -17.98
N LEU A 523 -0.46 10.25 -19.08
CA LEU A 523 -1.78 9.69 -19.31
C LEU A 523 -2.15 8.68 -18.22
N PHE A 524 -1.21 7.82 -17.81
CA PHE A 524 -1.41 6.86 -16.73
C PHE A 524 -1.85 7.54 -15.43
N MET A 525 -1.15 8.60 -14.99
CA MET A 525 -1.55 9.35 -13.80
C MET A 525 -2.86 10.12 -13.99
N THR A 526 -3.07 10.71 -15.17
CA THR A 526 -4.29 11.47 -15.47
C THR A 526 -5.52 10.57 -15.46
N LEU A 527 -5.45 9.39 -16.09
CA LEU A 527 -6.55 8.43 -16.08
C LEU A 527 -6.86 7.92 -14.68
N ARG A 528 -5.84 7.71 -13.82
CA ARG A 528 -6.06 7.39 -12.40
C ARG A 528 -6.88 8.47 -11.69
N VAL A 529 -6.57 9.75 -11.93
CA VAL A 529 -7.35 10.87 -11.36
C VAL A 529 -8.76 10.94 -11.93
N LEU A 530 -8.93 10.74 -13.25
CA LEU A 530 -10.24 10.82 -13.90
C LEU A 530 -11.19 9.72 -13.43
N PHE A 531 -10.75 8.45 -13.45
CA PHE A 531 -11.53 7.34 -12.91
C PHE A 531 -11.71 7.47 -11.39
N GLY A 532 -10.64 7.90 -10.72
CA GLY A 532 -10.60 8.63 -9.46
C GLY A 532 -11.89 9.33 -9.04
N ILE A 533 -12.01 10.53 -9.60
CA ILE A 533 -13.08 11.50 -9.35
C ILE A 533 -14.41 10.98 -9.87
N TRP A 534 -14.41 10.25 -11.00
CA TRP A 534 -15.63 9.64 -11.53
C TRP A 534 -16.26 8.67 -10.53
N ARG A 535 -15.47 7.79 -9.89
CA ARG A 535 -15.97 6.86 -8.85
C ARG A 535 -16.61 7.60 -7.69
N LEU A 536 -15.93 8.63 -7.19
CA LEU A 536 -16.46 9.49 -6.12
C LEU A 536 -17.81 10.12 -6.50
N GLY A 537 -17.96 10.52 -7.77
CA GLY A 537 -19.19 11.12 -8.31
C GLY A 537 -20.32 10.13 -8.59
N THR A 538 -20.04 8.86 -8.87
CA THR A 538 -21.09 7.87 -9.22
C THR A 538 -22.02 7.50 -8.06
N LYS A 539 -21.72 7.91 -6.82
CA LYS A 539 -22.52 7.62 -5.60
C LYS A 539 -22.92 6.14 -5.46
N SER A 540 -22.09 5.24 -5.96
CA SER A 540 -22.34 3.79 -5.99
C SER A 540 -21.40 3.05 -5.04
N GLY A 541 -21.80 1.86 -4.58
CA GLY A 541 -21.04 1.10 -3.60
C GLY A 541 -20.91 1.84 -2.25
N PRO A 542 -19.74 1.83 -1.59
CA PRO A 542 -19.57 2.44 -0.26
C PRO A 542 -19.78 3.97 -0.28
N TRP A 543 -19.55 4.61 -1.42
CA TRP A 543 -19.75 6.04 -1.61
C TRP A 543 -21.21 6.47 -1.48
N LYS A 544 -22.18 5.56 -1.67
CA LYS A 544 -23.59 5.87 -1.45
C LYS A 544 -23.85 6.31 -0.01
N MET A 545 -23.23 5.65 0.96
CA MET A 545 -23.40 5.98 2.39
C MET A 545 -22.76 7.32 2.72
N VAL A 546 -21.58 7.60 2.13
CA VAL A 546 -20.90 8.89 2.29
C VAL A 546 -21.75 10.04 1.74
N TRP A 547 -22.54 9.83 0.69
CA TRP A 547 -23.30 10.90 0.03
C TRP A 547 -24.82 10.91 0.31
N SER A 548 -25.37 9.94 1.07
CA SER A 548 -26.82 9.75 1.24
C SER A 548 -27.54 10.80 2.10
N GLU A 549 -26.83 11.55 2.95
CA GLU A 549 -27.47 12.57 3.80
C GLU A 549 -27.78 13.89 3.09
N MET A 550 -27.18 14.15 1.92
CA MET A 550 -27.55 15.34 1.14
C MET A 550 -29.00 15.27 0.62
N GLU A 551 -29.54 14.07 0.39
CA GLU A 551 -30.94 13.91 -0.04
C GLU A 551 -31.94 14.36 1.04
N LYS A 552 -31.57 14.34 2.33
CA LYS A 552 -32.47 14.77 3.42
C LYS A 552 -32.44 16.27 3.74
N LEU A 553 -31.45 16.98 3.20
CA LEU A 553 -31.30 18.44 3.39
C LEU A 553 -31.76 19.22 2.15
N ASP A 554 -31.80 18.57 0.99
CA ASP A 554 -32.31 19.13 -0.27
C ASP A 554 -33.79 18.74 -0.55
N GLU A 555 -34.41 17.86 0.25
CA GLU A 555 -35.87 17.63 0.37
C GLU A 555 -36.46 18.48 1.49
#